data_AF-A0A9P8BND7-F1
#
_entry.id   AF-A0A9P8BND7-F1
#
_cell.length_a   1.000
_cell.length_b   1.000
_cell.length_c   1.000
_cell.angle_alpha   90.00
_cell.angle_beta   90.00
_cell.angle_gamma   90.00
#
_symmetry.space_group_name_H-M   'P 1'
#
loop_
_entity.id
_entity.type
_entity.pdbx_description
1 polymer ?
#
loop_
_entity_poly.entity_id
_entity_poly.type
_entity_poly.pdbx_seq_one_letter_code
_entity_poly.pdbx_strand_id
1 'polypeptide(L)'
;MPPKQPLDSTNHKSNKRDTKTNTCKFCKGRSPAEGLDRVLPVLSRRFGVVGTTVILCLDCRRKEFAIKSEPYPPTVESYMDTAYGGRIVPRINENEARLHYCLKDDQFRNLHHIIVRPVRTSRDPYEVMLYDEKAILKQARWVHGGDVGIANARQFFAGQGELVELPPVGPVLERRNKIRQAFLMRKVYASSRLPQIRDYVKTGRGNFEEIVDTLAV
;
A
#
# COMPACT_ATOMS: atom_id res chain seq x y z
N MET A 1 -18.37 -70.05 -19.70
CA MET A 1 -17.79 -69.19 -18.64
C MET A 1 -16.27 -69.25 -18.74
N PRO A 2 -15.62 -68.20 -19.26
CA PRO A 2 -14.17 -67.96 -19.18
C PRO A 2 -13.84 -66.79 -18.20
N PRO A 3 -12.56 -66.55 -17.86
CA PRO A 3 -12.13 -66.21 -16.50
C PRO A 3 -11.98 -64.71 -16.18
N LYS A 4 -11.93 -64.43 -14.87
CA LYS A 4 -11.66 -63.13 -14.23
C LYS A 4 -10.33 -62.53 -14.70
N GLN A 5 -10.37 -61.30 -15.21
CA GLN A 5 -9.20 -60.41 -15.27
C GLN A 5 -9.13 -59.57 -13.98
N PRO A 6 -7.95 -59.36 -13.38
CA PRO A 6 -7.79 -58.41 -12.29
C PRO A 6 -7.74 -56.98 -12.86
N LEU A 7 -8.51 -56.08 -12.24
CA LEU A 7 -8.40 -54.64 -12.46
C LEU A 7 -7.01 -54.19 -12.00
N ASP A 8 -6.20 -53.77 -12.97
CA ASP A 8 -4.95 -53.04 -12.75
C ASP A 8 -5.22 -51.82 -11.86
N SER A 9 -4.74 -51.89 -10.63
CA SER A 9 -4.61 -50.74 -9.74
C SER A 9 -3.50 -49.84 -10.31
N THR A 10 -3.90 -48.90 -11.18
CA THR A 10 -3.04 -47.80 -11.58
C THR A 10 -2.63 -47.01 -10.33
N ASN A 11 -1.39 -47.26 -9.91
CA ASN A 11 -0.65 -46.47 -8.94
C ASN A 11 -0.60 -45.01 -9.41
N HIS A 12 -1.57 -44.20 -8.99
CA HIS A 12 -1.42 -42.75 -9.04
C HIS A 12 -0.32 -42.36 -8.04
N LYS A 13 0.94 -42.38 -8.51
CA LYS A 13 2.02 -41.66 -7.84
C LYS A 13 1.59 -40.20 -7.76
N SER A 14 1.24 -39.76 -6.56
CA SER A 14 1.07 -38.36 -6.26
C SER A 14 2.39 -37.66 -6.58
N ASN A 15 2.39 -36.82 -7.62
CA ASN A 15 3.48 -35.91 -7.91
C ASN A 15 3.59 -34.95 -6.71
N LYS A 16 4.38 -35.33 -5.70
CA LYS A 16 4.87 -34.39 -4.68
C LYS A 16 5.71 -33.36 -5.41
N ARG A 17 5.11 -32.24 -5.79
CA ARG A 17 5.87 -31.01 -6.02
C ARG A 17 6.56 -30.72 -4.69
N ASP A 18 7.86 -30.95 -4.64
CA ASP A 18 8.71 -30.42 -3.57
C ASP A 18 8.59 -28.90 -3.62
N THR A 19 7.67 -28.36 -2.83
CA THR A 19 7.57 -26.91 -2.63
C THR A 19 8.84 -26.46 -1.93
N LYS A 20 9.71 -25.76 -2.66
CA LYS A 20 10.92 -25.16 -2.09
C LYS A 20 10.53 -24.30 -0.90
N THR A 21 11.13 -24.55 0.26
CA THR A 21 10.92 -23.77 1.48
C THR A 21 12.23 -23.17 1.96
N ASN A 22 12.16 -21.97 2.51
CA ASN A 22 13.30 -21.32 3.15
C ASN A 22 13.09 -21.21 4.66
N THR A 23 14.17 -21.17 5.42
CA THR A 23 14.14 -21.16 6.89
C THR A 23 14.33 -19.76 7.44
N CYS A 24 13.44 -19.33 8.34
CA CYS A 24 13.56 -18.05 9.04
C CYS A 24 14.75 -18.06 10.03
N LYS A 25 15.55 -17.00 10.06
CA LYS A 25 16.72 -16.90 10.97
C LYS A 25 16.31 -16.94 12.44
N PHE A 26 15.18 -16.32 12.80
CA PHE A 26 14.76 -16.14 14.20
C PHE A 26 13.93 -17.31 14.73
N CYS A 27 12.78 -17.61 14.13
CA CYS A 27 11.91 -18.69 14.63
C CYS A 27 12.29 -20.09 14.13
N LYS A 28 13.24 -20.21 13.19
CA LYS A 28 13.61 -21.47 12.51
C LYS A 28 12.46 -22.16 11.77
N GLY A 29 11.29 -21.54 11.69
CA GLY A 29 10.17 -22.02 10.90
C GLY A 29 10.49 -22.01 9.41
N ARG A 30 9.90 -22.97 8.68
CA ARG A 30 9.96 -23.05 7.22
C ARG A 30 8.81 -22.23 6.63
N SER A 31 9.12 -21.40 5.65
CA SER A 31 8.15 -20.65 4.89
C SER A 31 8.30 -20.95 3.39
N PRO A 32 7.25 -20.73 2.58
CA PRO A 32 7.34 -20.86 1.14
C PRO A 32 8.51 -20.05 0.55
N ALA A 33 9.12 -20.54 -0.53
CA ALA A 33 10.15 -19.78 -1.25
C ALA A 33 9.57 -18.54 -1.97
N GLU A 34 8.28 -18.56 -2.29
CA GLU A 34 7.56 -17.55 -3.07
C GLU A 34 6.27 -17.13 -2.35
N GLY A 35 5.71 -15.98 -2.72
CA GLY A 35 4.48 -15.45 -2.14
C GLY A 35 4.67 -14.38 -1.07
N LEU A 36 3.57 -13.96 -0.45
CA LEU A 36 3.56 -12.91 0.59
C LEU A 36 4.34 -13.33 1.85
N ASP A 37 4.21 -14.61 2.22
CA ASP A 37 4.79 -15.17 3.45
C ASP A 37 6.24 -15.66 3.29
N ARG A 38 6.83 -15.49 2.09
CA ARG A 38 8.21 -15.90 1.86
C ARG A 38 9.14 -15.19 2.82
N VAL A 39 10.25 -15.84 3.16
CA VAL A 39 11.28 -15.17 3.94
C VAL A 39 11.94 -14.05 3.12
N LEU A 40 12.22 -12.91 3.74
CA LEU A 40 12.80 -11.75 3.08
C LEU A 40 14.01 -11.22 3.86
N PRO A 41 15.01 -10.65 3.17
CA PRO A 41 16.12 -9.97 3.82
C PRO A 41 15.65 -8.68 4.49
N VAL A 42 15.90 -8.54 5.79
CA VAL A 42 15.57 -7.35 6.58
C VAL A 42 16.84 -6.89 7.30
N LEU A 43 17.05 -5.58 7.33
CA LEU A 43 18.12 -4.97 8.12
C LEU A 43 17.77 -5.06 9.60
N SER A 44 18.34 -6.05 10.29
CA SER A 44 18.26 -6.11 11.75
C SER A 44 19.27 -5.16 12.36
N ARG A 45 18.80 -4.43 13.37
CA ARG A 45 19.65 -3.59 14.23
C ARG A 45 19.71 -4.13 15.66
N ARG A 46 19.27 -5.38 15.88
CA ARG A 46 19.49 -6.06 17.17
C ARG A 46 20.99 -6.21 17.39
N PHE A 47 21.44 -6.01 18.63
CA PHE A 47 22.83 -6.16 19.10
C PHE A 47 23.80 -5.01 18.82
N GLY A 48 23.35 -3.80 18.50
CA GLY A 48 24.24 -2.62 18.44
C GLY A 48 25.27 -2.62 17.31
N VAL A 49 25.31 -3.67 16.49
CA VAL A 49 26.10 -3.73 15.27
C VAL A 49 25.33 -3.07 14.13
N VAL A 50 26.03 -2.32 13.28
CA VAL A 50 25.47 -1.69 12.08
C VAL A 50 24.85 -2.77 11.18
N GLY A 51 23.52 -2.71 11.03
CA GLY A 51 22.72 -3.26 9.93
C GLY A 51 23.08 -4.65 9.42
N THR A 52 22.99 -5.70 10.25
CA THR A 52 23.11 -7.07 9.72
C THR A 52 21.84 -7.44 8.95
N THR A 53 22.00 -7.80 7.67
CA THR A 53 20.87 -8.33 6.89
C THR A 53 20.56 -9.75 7.35
N VAL A 54 19.34 -9.97 7.84
CA VAL A 54 18.84 -11.28 8.27
C VAL A 54 17.59 -11.67 7.49
N ILE A 55 17.43 -12.96 7.22
CA ILE A 55 16.30 -13.47 6.45
C ILE A 55 15.18 -13.88 7.41
N LEU A 56 14.02 -13.23 7.31
CA LEU A 56 12.91 -13.38 8.26
C LEU A 56 11.59 -13.72 7.55
N CYS A 57 10.80 -14.63 8.12
CA CYS A 57 9.40 -14.85 7.75
C CYS A 57 8.52 -13.66 8.14
N LEU A 58 7.29 -13.58 7.60
CA LEU A 58 6.36 -12.48 7.84
C LEU A 58 6.18 -12.15 9.33
N ASP A 59 5.89 -13.14 10.16
CA ASP A 59 5.66 -12.91 11.60
C ASP A 59 6.88 -12.35 12.31
N CYS A 60 8.07 -12.84 11.96
CA CYS A 60 9.32 -12.29 12.51
C CYS A 60 9.58 -10.87 11.99
N ARG A 61 9.24 -10.54 10.74
CA ARG A 61 9.34 -9.17 10.22
C ARG A 61 8.42 -8.22 10.96
N ARG A 62 7.17 -8.63 11.22
CA ARG A 62 6.21 -7.84 12.01
C ARG A 62 6.71 -7.58 13.43
N LYS A 63 7.30 -8.60 14.07
CA LYS A 63 7.93 -8.46 15.40
C LYS A 63 9.11 -7.50 15.36
N GLU A 64 9.97 -7.57 14.35
CA GLU A 64 11.05 -6.60 14.19
C GLU A 64 10.53 -5.18 14.00
N PHE A 65 9.55 -4.98 13.14
CA PHE A 65 8.92 -3.69 12.91
C PHE A 65 8.28 -3.10 14.19
N ALA A 66 7.64 -3.94 15.01
CA ALA A 66 7.04 -3.54 16.28
C ALA A 66 8.09 -3.06 17.29
N ILE A 67 9.27 -3.68 17.30
CA ILE A 67 10.38 -3.31 18.20
C ILE A 67 11.07 -2.05 17.68
N LYS A 68 11.27 -1.95 16.36
CA LYS A 68 11.97 -0.84 15.74
C LYS A 68 11.37 -0.53 14.37
N SER A 69 10.45 0.44 14.36
CA SER A 69 9.82 0.88 13.13
C SER A 69 10.80 1.59 12.20
N GLU A 70 10.67 1.38 10.89
CA GLU A 70 11.42 2.17 9.92
C GLU A 70 11.01 3.65 10.00
N PRO A 71 11.95 4.59 9.78
CA PRO A 71 11.60 6.00 9.68
C PRO A 71 10.57 6.21 8.56
N TYR A 72 9.68 7.18 8.76
CA TYR A 72 8.76 7.57 7.70
C TYR A 72 9.51 8.38 6.63
N PRO A 73 9.26 8.14 5.34
CA PRO A 73 9.80 8.99 4.30
C PRO A 73 9.20 10.41 4.42
N PRO A 74 9.94 11.48 4.06
CA PRO A 74 9.43 12.85 4.11
C PRO A 74 8.12 13.05 3.32
N THR A 75 7.88 12.19 2.31
CA THR A 75 6.72 12.23 1.43
C THR A 75 5.37 12.03 2.12
N VAL A 76 5.36 11.39 3.31
CA VAL A 76 4.12 11.16 4.09
C VAL A 76 4.07 12.00 5.36
N GLU A 77 5.11 12.78 5.65
CA GLU A 77 5.13 13.66 6.82
C GLU A 77 4.36 14.95 6.52
N SER A 78 3.75 15.53 7.55
CA SER A 78 3.11 16.84 7.41
C SER A 78 4.17 17.94 7.27
N TYR A 79 3.90 18.93 6.43
CA TYR A 79 4.81 20.05 6.19
C TYR A 79 4.05 21.38 6.07
N MET A 80 4.78 22.50 6.21
CA MET A 80 4.24 23.83 5.96
C MET A 80 4.47 24.20 4.49
N ASP A 81 3.42 24.53 3.76
CA ASP A 81 3.53 25.06 2.40
C ASP A 81 3.41 26.58 2.46
N THR A 82 4.50 27.26 2.13
CA THR A 82 4.59 28.73 2.19
C THR A 82 3.78 29.41 1.10
N ALA A 83 3.60 28.76 -0.06
CA ALA A 83 2.84 29.30 -1.18
C ALA A 83 1.31 29.16 -0.96
N TYR A 84 0.89 28.14 -0.23
CA TYR A 84 -0.49 27.93 0.21
C TYR A 84 -0.78 28.64 1.54
N GLY A 85 0.25 28.94 2.33
CA GLY A 85 0.12 29.62 3.63
C GLY A 85 -0.43 28.73 4.75
N GLY A 86 -0.25 27.40 4.66
CA GLY A 86 -0.87 26.47 5.60
C GLY A 86 -0.16 25.13 5.75
N ARG A 87 -0.52 24.41 6.81
CA ARG A 87 -0.04 23.05 7.06
C ARG A 87 -0.72 22.08 6.10
N ILE A 88 0.08 21.35 5.33
CA ILE A 88 -0.37 20.25 4.49
C ILE A 88 -0.14 18.94 5.25
N VAL A 89 -1.21 18.16 5.40
CA VAL A 89 -1.14 16.77 5.87
C VAL A 89 -1.43 15.88 4.65
N PRO A 90 -0.43 15.10 4.16
CA PRO A 90 -0.64 14.14 3.08
C PRO A 90 -1.78 13.18 3.40
N ARG A 91 -2.75 13.12 2.49
CA ARG A 91 -3.92 12.25 2.63
C ARG A 91 -4.09 11.41 1.40
N ILE A 92 -4.68 10.24 1.57
CA ILE A 92 -4.87 9.23 0.54
C ILE A 92 -6.27 8.64 0.68
N ASN A 93 -6.93 8.33 -0.43
CA ASN A 93 -8.20 7.60 -0.38
C ASN A 93 -7.98 6.09 -0.33
N GLU A 94 -9.04 5.32 -0.09
CA GLU A 94 -8.95 3.86 0.01
C GLU A 94 -8.42 3.22 -1.28
N ASN A 95 -8.90 3.65 -2.45
CA ASN A 95 -8.46 3.12 -3.73
C ASN A 95 -6.95 3.33 -3.97
N GLU A 96 -6.45 4.54 -3.74
CA GLU A 96 -5.02 4.87 -3.81
C GLU A 96 -4.24 4.04 -2.79
N ALA A 97 -4.75 3.85 -1.57
CA ALA A 97 -4.07 3.04 -0.56
C ALA A 97 -3.97 1.55 -0.97
N ARG A 98 -4.99 1.01 -1.63
CA ARG A 98 -4.98 -0.35 -2.20
C ARG A 98 -3.92 -0.47 -3.30
N LEU A 99 -3.93 0.46 -4.26
CA LEU A 99 -2.98 0.49 -5.38
C LEU A 99 -1.53 0.65 -4.91
N HIS A 100 -1.31 1.55 -3.95
CA HIS A 100 0.03 1.92 -3.50
C HIS A 100 0.58 0.97 -2.46
N TYR A 101 -0.23 0.46 -1.54
CA TYR A 101 0.24 -0.26 -0.36
C TYR A 101 -0.31 -1.68 -0.24
N CYS A 102 -1.05 -2.15 -1.25
CA CYS A 102 -1.60 -3.50 -1.33
C CYS A 102 -2.41 -3.86 -0.07
N LEU A 103 -3.18 -2.90 0.43
CA LEU A 103 -4.10 -3.12 1.55
C LEU A 103 -5.43 -3.69 1.06
N LYS A 104 -6.14 -4.40 1.94
CA LYS A 104 -7.48 -4.97 1.73
C LYS A 104 -8.51 -4.30 2.64
N ASP A 105 -9.79 -4.41 2.29
CA ASP A 105 -10.91 -3.71 2.95
C ASP A 105 -10.93 -3.89 4.49
N ASP A 106 -10.63 -5.09 4.98
CA ASP A 106 -10.58 -5.40 6.42
C ASP A 106 -9.48 -4.64 7.17
N GLN A 107 -8.44 -4.19 6.45
CA GLN A 107 -7.26 -3.56 7.01
C GLN A 107 -7.44 -2.05 7.21
N PHE A 108 -8.55 -1.48 6.75
CA PHE A 108 -8.91 -0.07 6.95
C PHE A 108 -9.80 0.15 8.17
N ARG A 109 -10.43 -0.90 8.72
CA ARG A 109 -11.51 -0.80 9.74
C ARG A 109 -11.17 0.05 10.96
N ASN A 110 -9.93 0.02 11.41
CA ASN A 110 -9.48 0.71 12.63
C ASN A 110 -8.73 2.01 12.35
N LEU A 111 -8.70 2.48 11.09
CA LEU A 111 -7.99 3.69 10.72
C LEU A 111 -8.93 4.90 10.78
N HIS A 112 -8.46 5.94 11.47
CA HIS A 112 -9.15 7.23 11.48
C HIS A 112 -9.18 7.82 10.07
N HIS A 113 -10.35 8.30 9.67
CA HIS A 113 -10.59 8.89 8.36
C HIS A 113 -11.47 10.11 8.47
N ILE A 114 -11.37 10.96 7.45
CA ILE A 114 -12.26 12.09 7.22
C ILE A 114 -13.19 11.70 6.08
N ILE A 115 -14.48 11.94 6.28
CA ILE A 115 -15.52 11.74 5.28
C ILE A 115 -15.74 13.06 4.54
N VAL A 116 -15.63 13.03 3.22
CA VAL A 116 -15.86 14.21 2.35
C VAL A 116 -16.73 13.85 1.16
N ARG A 117 -17.43 14.85 0.63
CA ARG A 117 -18.26 14.68 -0.57
C ARG A 117 -17.40 14.77 -1.83
N PRO A 118 -17.61 13.93 -2.84
CA PRO A 118 -16.94 14.09 -4.12
C PRO A 118 -17.43 15.35 -4.83
N VAL A 119 -16.55 15.98 -5.62
CA VAL A 119 -16.94 17.01 -6.58
C VAL A 119 -17.97 16.40 -7.55
N ARG A 120 -19.09 17.09 -7.72
CA ARG A 120 -20.34 16.61 -8.35
C ARG A 120 -20.11 15.83 -9.65
N THR A 121 -20.45 14.53 -9.63
CA THR A 121 -20.65 13.72 -10.85
C THR A 121 -21.84 12.74 -10.75
N SER A 122 -22.49 12.62 -9.59
CA SER A 122 -23.56 11.64 -9.33
C SER A 122 -24.74 12.27 -8.61
N ARG A 123 -25.98 11.89 -8.98
CA ARG A 123 -27.21 12.23 -8.24
C ARG A 123 -27.27 11.51 -6.88
N ASP A 124 -26.55 10.39 -6.76
CA ASP A 124 -26.45 9.64 -5.52
C ASP A 124 -25.28 10.16 -4.69
N PRO A 125 -25.50 10.53 -3.42
CA PRO A 125 -24.44 10.91 -2.51
C PRO A 125 -23.60 9.68 -2.18
N TYR A 126 -22.44 9.53 -2.80
CA TYR A 126 -21.40 8.63 -2.32
C TYR A 126 -20.36 9.43 -1.55
N GLU A 127 -19.90 8.92 -0.41
CA GLU A 127 -18.89 9.59 0.41
C GLU A 127 -17.50 9.04 0.09
N VAL A 128 -16.49 9.89 0.22
CA VAL A 128 -15.08 9.51 0.04
C VAL A 128 -14.38 9.56 1.39
N MET A 129 -13.78 8.45 1.78
CA MET A 129 -12.92 8.36 2.95
C MET A 129 -11.50 8.79 2.58
N LEU A 130 -10.98 9.76 3.33
CA LEU A 130 -9.58 10.22 3.27
C LEU A 130 -8.86 9.87 4.56
N TYR A 131 -7.75 9.16 4.42
CA TYR A 131 -6.88 8.74 5.51
C TYR A 131 -5.60 9.57 5.52
N ASP A 132 -5.00 9.76 6.68
CA ASP A 132 -3.60 10.22 6.77
C ASP A 132 -2.70 9.17 6.11
N GLU A 133 -1.92 9.57 5.10
CA GLU A 133 -1.05 8.66 4.36
C GLU A 133 0.04 8.06 5.26
N LYS A 134 0.45 8.77 6.32
CA LYS A 134 1.36 8.24 7.34
C LYS A 134 0.73 7.07 8.10
N ALA A 135 -0.55 7.16 8.43
CA ALA A 135 -1.28 6.09 9.11
C ALA A 135 -1.49 4.88 8.19
N ILE A 136 -1.79 5.10 6.91
CA ILE A 136 -1.83 4.05 5.89
C ILE A 136 -0.48 3.34 5.77
N LEU A 137 0.63 4.08 5.65
CA LEU A 137 1.95 3.47 5.56
C LEU A 137 2.29 2.66 6.82
N LYS A 138 1.95 3.16 8.01
CA LYS A 138 2.12 2.41 9.27
C LYS A 138 1.35 1.09 9.23
N GLN A 139 0.09 1.13 8.80
CA GLN A 139 -0.74 -0.07 8.67
C GLN A 139 -0.16 -1.05 7.65
N ALA A 140 0.29 -0.57 6.49
CA ALA A 140 0.91 -1.40 5.47
C ALA A 140 2.21 -2.06 5.95
N ARG A 141 3.04 -1.34 6.69
CA ARG A 141 4.27 -1.89 7.31
C ARG A 141 3.91 -2.96 8.35
N TRP A 142 2.85 -2.76 9.13
CA TRP A 142 2.36 -3.78 10.05
C TRP A 142 1.83 -5.03 9.32
N VAL A 143 1.01 -4.85 8.29
CA VAL A 143 0.42 -5.95 7.52
C VAL A 143 1.51 -6.75 6.80
N HIS A 144 2.45 -6.09 6.11
CA HIS A 144 3.39 -6.77 5.22
C HIS A 144 4.75 -7.08 5.86
N GLY A 145 5.02 -6.54 7.05
CA GLY A 145 6.28 -6.73 7.76
C GLY A 145 7.38 -5.79 7.25
N GLY A 146 7.15 -4.48 7.38
CA GLY A 146 8.08 -3.42 7.01
C GLY A 146 8.05 -3.06 5.52
N ASP A 147 8.96 -2.16 5.13
CA ASP A 147 9.04 -1.65 3.75
C ASP A 147 9.41 -2.74 2.74
N VAL A 148 10.29 -3.68 3.13
CA VAL A 148 10.63 -4.85 2.31
C VAL A 148 9.42 -5.75 2.07
N GLY A 149 8.55 -5.86 3.09
CA GLY A 149 7.29 -6.56 2.99
C GLY A 149 6.34 -5.93 1.97
N ILE A 150 6.19 -4.61 2.01
CA ILE A 150 5.37 -3.86 1.05
C ILE A 150 5.89 -4.05 -0.37
N ALA A 151 7.22 -3.96 -0.58
CA ALA A 151 7.83 -4.19 -1.88
C ALA A 151 7.55 -5.60 -2.41
N ASN A 152 7.62 -6.62 -1.55
CA ASN A 152 7.26 -7.99 -1.90
C ASN A 152 5.76 -8.12 -2.26
N ALA A 153 4.88 -7.50 -1.47
CA ALA A 153 3.44 -7.51 -1.73
C ALA A 153 3.13 -6.93 -3.11
N ARG A 154 3.72 -5.78 -3.45
CA ARG A 154 3.57 -5.16 -4.77
C ARG A 154 3.99 -6.11 -5.91
N GLN A 155 5.14 -6.75 -5.78
CA GLN A 155 5.62 -7.72 -6.79
C GLN A 155 4.67 -8.92 -6.91
N PHE A 156 4.19 -9.44 -5.78
CA PHE A 156 3.30 -10.59 -5.75
C PHE A 156 1.95 -10.27 -6.42
N PHE A 157 1.29 -9.18 -6.03
CA PHE A 157 0.00 -8.79 -6.58
C PHE A 157 0.09 -8.40 -8.06
N ALA A 158 1.15 -7.67 -8.46
CA ALA A 158 1.41 -7.39 -9.88
C ALA A 158 1.61 -8.68 -10.69
N GLY A 159 2.29 -9.69 -10.13
CA GLY A 159 2.45 -11.01 -10.75
C GLY A 159 1.15 -11.80 -10.88
N GLN A 160 0.12 -11.45 -10.10
CA GLN A 160 -1.25 -12.00 -10.22
C GLN A 160 -2.14 -11.19 -11.16
N GLY A 161 -1.61 -10.15 -11.81
CA GLY A 161 -2.37 -9.28 -12.71
C GLY A 161 -3.18 -8.19 -12.01
N GLU A 162 -2.99 -7.98 -10.70
CA GLU A 162 -3.60 -6.84 -10.01
C GLU A 162 -2.91 -5.53 -10.40
N LEU A 163 -3.69 -4.45 -10.47
CA LEU A 163 -3.14 -3.11 -10.69
C LEU A 163 -2.42 -2.65 -9.43
N VAL A 164 -1.12 -2.40 -9.56
CA VAL A 164 -0.26 -1.88 -8.49
C VAL A 164 0.45 -0.64 -9.00
N GLU A 165 0.42 0.43 -8.22
CA GLU A 165 1.05 1.70 -8.56
C GLU A 165 2.08 2.08 -7.48
N LEU A 166 3.13 2.78 -7.87
CA LEU A 166 4.03 3.38 -6.89
C LEU A 166 3.42 4.68 -6.37
N PRO A 167 3.55 4.98 -5.05
CA PRO A 167 3.18 6.29 -4.53
C PRO A 167 3.87 7.40 -5.33
N PRO A 168 3.19 8.51 -5.62
CA PRO A 168 3.79 9.62 -6.33
C PRO A 168 4.92 10.23 -5.50
N VAL A 169 5.94 10.78 -6.18
CA VAL A 169 7.10 11.42 -5.56
C VAL A 169 7.37 12.79 -6.20
N GLY A 170 8.15 13.62 -5.50
CA GLY A 170 8.62 14.91 -6.01
C GLY A 170 7.46 15.88 -6.33
N PRO A 171 7.57 16.68 -7.41
CA PRO A 171 6.59 17.72 -7.72
C PRO A 171 5.15 17.23 -7.92
N VAL A 172 4.98 15.98 -8.39
CA VAL A 172 3.66 15.36 -8.57
C VAL A 172 2.98 15.14 -7.23
N LEU A 173 3.73 14.63 -6.24
CA LEU A 173 3.26 14.43 -4.88
C LEU A 173 2.89 15.76 -4.22
N GLU A 174 3.75 16.77 -4.33
CA GLU A 174 3.54 18.10 -3.75
C GLU A 174 2.25 18.73 -4.29
N ARG A 175 2.08 18.76 -5.62
CA ARG A 175 0.86 19.28 -6.25
C ARG A 175 -0.39 18.50 -5.85
N ARG A 176 -0.32 17.16 -5.81
CA ARG A 176 -1.42 16.30 -5.33
C ARG A 176 -1.83 16.66 -3.91
N ASN A 177 -0.86 16.81 -3.01
CA ASN A 177 -1.12 17.12 -1.61
C ASN A 177 -1.69 18.53 -1.44
N LYS A 178 -1.16 19.52 -2.17
CA LYS A 178 -1.64 20.90 -2.15
C LYS A 178 -3.09 21.02 -2.62
N ILE A 179 -3.42 20.47 -3.79
CA ILE A 179 -4.79 20.55 -4.32
C ILE A 179 -5.79 19.77 -3.46
N ARG A 180 -5.39 18.61 -2.93
CA ARG A 180 -6.21 17.82 -2.01
C ARG A 180 -6.49 18.56 -0.71
N GLN A 181 -5.50 19.25 -0.14
CA GLN A 181 -5.67 20.07 1.05
C GLN A 181 -6.66 21.22 0.78
N ALA A 182 -6.58 21.88 -0.38
CA ALA A 182 -7.50 22.97 -0.74
C ALA A 182 -8.95 22.50 -0.88
N PHE A 183 -9.20 21.39 -1.60
CA PHE A 183 -10.55 20.81 -1.68
C PHE A 183 -11.07 20.35 -0.32
N LEU A 184 -10.21 19.81 0.54
CA LEU A 184 -10.58 19.41 1.89
C LEU A 184 -11.03 20.62 2.74
N MET A 185 -10.40 21.78 2.59
CA MET A 185 -10.86 23.01 3.27
C MET A 185 -12.27 23.42 2.84
N ARG A 186 -12.68 23.05 1.62
CA ARG A 186 -14.04 23.20 1.09
C ARG A 186 -14.96 22.01 1.41
N LYS A 187 -14.50 21.06 2.23
CA LYS A 187 -15.21 19.81 2.63
C LYS A 187 -15.58 18.90 1.46
N VAL A 188 -14.82 18.96 0.37
CA VAL A 188 -15.04 18.13 -0.83
C VAL A 188 -13.77 17.38 -1.25
N TYR A 189 -13.93 16.41 -2.15
CA TYR A 189 -12.85 15.64 -2.77
C TYR A 189 -12.95 15.68 -4.29
N ALA A 190 -11.89 16.17 -4.93
CA ALA A 190 -11.73 16.09 -6.38
C ALA A 190 -10.86 14.88 -6.74
N SER A 191 -11.40 13.99 -7.58
CA SER A 191 -10.64 12.82 -8.05
C SER A 191 -9.49 13.24 -8.96
N SER A 192 -8.33 12.61 -8.80
CA SER A 192 -7.18 12.74 -9.72
C SER A 192 -7.49 12.27 -11.15
N ARG A 193 -8.66 11.67 -11.39
CA ARG A 193 -9.17 11.30 -12.73
C ARG A 193 -9.82 12.47 -13.47
N LEU A 194 -10.25 13.53 -12.77
CA LEU A 194 -10.81 14.72 -13.40
C LEU A 194 -9.72 15.40 -14.25
N PRO A 195 -9.99 15.80 -15.51
CA PRO A 195 -8.98 16.34 -16.42
C PRO A 195 -8.19 17.51 -15.82
N GLN A 196 -8.88 18.51 -15.27
CA GLN A 196 -8.26 19.70 -14.68
C GLN A 196 -7.33 19.35 -13.50
N ILE A 197 -7.76 18.42 -12.63
CA ILE A 197 -6.96 17.95 -11.50
C ILE A 197 -5.74 17.16 -11.99
N ARG A 198 -5.97 16.24 -12.94
CA ARG A 198 -4.93 15.39 -13.51
C ARG A 198 -3.84 16.22 -14.17
N ASP A 199 -4.23 17.21 -14.96
CA ASP A 199 -3.31 18.05 -15.73
C ASP A 199 -2.52 18.95 -14.79
N TYR A 200 -3.16 19.55 -13.77
CA TYR A 200 -2.47 20.28 -12.71
C TYR A 200 -1.47 19.39 -11.95
N VAL A 201 -1.88 18.22 -11.48
CA VAL A 201 -1.00 17.33 -10.69
C VAL A 201 0.19 16.85 -11.51
N LYS A 202 -0.04 16.41 -12.75
CA LYS A 202 1.03 15.86 -13.61
C LYS A 202 1.96 16.93 -14.15
N THR A 203 1.42 18.05 -14.64
CA THR A 203 2.18 19.03 -15.44
C THR A 203 2.36 20.39 -14.75
N GLY A 204 1.60 20.67 -13.70
CA GLY A 204 1.55 22.00 -13.08
C GLY A 204 0.79 23.06 -13.89
N ARG A 205 0.17 22.67 -15.01
CA ARG A 205 -0.64 23.58 -15.84
C ARG A 205 -2.01 23.84 -15.21
N GLY A 206 -2.53 25.04 -15.46
CA GLY A 206 -3.82 25.52 -14.94
C GLY A 206 -3.66 26.44 -13.74
N ASN A 207 -4.63 27.33 -13.54
CA ASN A 207 -4.67 28.20 -12.36
C ASN A 207 -5.24 27.41 -11.17
N PHE A 208 -4.44 27.27 -10.12
CA PHE A 208 -4.80 26.52 -8.92
C PHE A 208 -6.09 27.03 -8.26
N GLU A 209 -6.23 28.35 -8.11
CA GLU A 209 -7.37 28.97 -7.43
C GLU A 209 -8.64 28.77 -8.25
N GLU A 210 -8.55 29.02 -9.56
CA GLU A 210 -9.66 28.81 -10.50
C GLU A 210 -10.15 27.36 -10.53
N ILE A 211 -9.23 26.39 -10.51
CA ILE A 211 -9.60 24.96 -10.45
C ILE A 211 -10.38 24.65 -9.17
N VAL A 212 -9.92 25.15 -8.02
CA VAL A 212 -10.58 24.89 -6.73
C VAL A 212 -11.95 25.56 -6.68
N ASP A 213 -12.04 26.83 -7.06
CA ASP A 213 -13.29 27.60 -6.98
C ASP A 213 -14.35 27.12 -7.97
N THR A 214 -13.94 26.67 -9.16
CA THR A 214 -14.86 26.12 -10.17
C THR A 214 -15.45 24.78 -9.75
N LEU A 215 -14.63 23.93 -9.11
CA LEU A 215 -15.01 22.55 -8.83
C LEU A 215 -15.60 22.34 -7.43
N ALA A 216 -15.31 23.21 -6.47
CA ALA A 216 -15.74 23.05 -5.07
C ALA A 216 -17.14 23.64 -4.78
N VAL A 217 -18.11 23.44 -5.68
CA VAL A 217 -19.49 24.01 -5.65
C VAL A 217 -20.58 23.00 -5.27
#